data_AF-A0A7S4B096-F1
#
_entry.id   AF-A0A7S4B096-F1
#
_cell.length_a   1.000
_cell.length_b   1.000
_cell.length_c   1.000
_cell.angle_alpha   90.00
_cell.angle_beta   90.00
_cell.angle_gamma   90.00
#
_symmetry.space_group_name_H-M   'P 1'
#
loop_
_entity.id
_entity.type
_entity.pdbx_description
1 polymer ?
#
loop_
_entity_poly.entity_id
_entity_poly.type
_entity_poly.pdbx_seq_one_letter_code
_entity_poly.pdbx_strand_id
1 'polypeptide(L)'
;RTFRDLSKPIGALEPSRAARFRERFESFDDCGTGAKPFHYGSHYSSAGIVLYYLMRLEPFTTEAIRLQGGRFDVADRLFDSVGDTFASCLENMSDVKELVPEFFHCPDFLRNGNRLNLGVMQSGVALGDAKLPRWARDADEFV
;
A
#
# COMPACT_ATOMS: atom_id res chain seq x y z
N ARG A 1 -18.11 4.99 -11.89
CA ARG A 1 -18.22 3.60 -11.35
C ARG A 1 -17.52 3.61 -10.00
N THR A 2 -18.20 3.25 -8.91
CA THR A 2 -17.69 3.48 -7.54
C THR A 2 -17.03 2.24 -6.95
N PHE A 3 -17.51 1.05 -7.29
CA PHE A 3 -17.01 -0.21 -6.76
C PHE A 3 -15.98 -0.86 -7.68
N ARG A 4 -14.97 -1.48 -7.06
CA ARG A 4 -14.00 -2.35 -7.72
C ARG A 4 -14.70 -3.57 -8.33
N ASP A 5 -14.24 -3.99 -9.50
CA ASP A 5 -14.58 -5.29 -10.07
C ASP A 5 -13.86 -6.42 -9.30
N LEU A 6 -14.56 -7.11 -8.42
CA LEU A 6 -14.01 -8.18 -7.58
C LEU A 6 -13.71 -9.47 -8.35
N SER A 7 -14.09 -9.58 -9.63
CA SER A 7 -13.69 -10.71 -10.47
C SER A 7 -12.24 -10.63 -10.95
N LYS A 8 -11.57 -9.49 -10.72
CA LYS A 8 -10.21 -9.21 -11.18
C LYS A 8 -9.28 -8.93 -10.00
N PRO A 9 -8.01 -9.35 -10.06
CA PRO A 9 -6.98 -8.91 -9.12
C PRO A 9 -6.59 -7.44 -9.35
N ILE A 10 -5.91 -6.81 -8.37
CA ILE A 10 -5.40 -5.41 -8.48
C ILE A 10 -4.69 -5.16 -9.81
N GLY A 11 -3.72 -6.03 -10.15
CA GLY A 11 -2.92 -5.91 -11.36
C GLY A 11 -3.70 -5.89 -12.68
N ALA A 12 -4.95 -6.38 -12.67
CA ALA A 12 -5.80 -6.49 -13.86
C ALA A 12 -6.93 -5.44 -13.92
N LEU A 13 -7.02 -4.52 -12.95
CA LEU A 13 -8.06 -3.48 -12.95
C LEU A 13 -7.84 -2.45 -14.06
N GLU A 14 -6.60 -2.03 -14.26
CA GLU A 14 -6.22 -1.05 -15.28
C GLU A 14 -5.79 -1.77 -16.58
N PRO A 15 -6.52 -1.62 -17.71
CA PRO A 15 -6.27 -2.39 -18.93
C PRO A 15 -4.86 -2.23 -19.48
N SER A 16 -4.32 -1.01 -19.47
CA SER A 16 -2.96 -0.73 -19.96
C SER A 16 -1.90 -1.47 -19.14
N ARG A 17 -2.08 -1.50 -17.82
CA ARG A 17 -1.19 -2.23 -16.91
C ARG A 17 -1.36 -3.74 -17.01
N ALA A 18 -2.59 -4.23 -17.15
CA ALA A 18 -2.89 -5.64 -17.33
C ALA A 18 -2.19 -6.21 -18.58
N ALA A 19 -2.15 -5.44 -19.67
CA ALA A 19 -1.44 -5.81 -20.88
C ALA A 19 0.08 -5.98 -20.63
N ARG A 20 0.70 -5.07 -19.89
CA ARG A 20 2.12 -5.16 -19.52
C ARG A 20 2.44 -6.37 -18.64
N PHE A 21 1.56 -6.71 -17.69
CA PHE A 21 1.73 -7.92 -16.89
C PHE A 21 1.61 -9.19 -17.73
N ARG A 22 0.71 -9.21 -18.71
CA ARG A 22 0.56 -10.32 -19.65
C ARG A 22 1.77 -10.44 -20.56
N GLU A 23 2.24 -9.34 -21.13
CA GLU A 23 3.46 -9.29 -21.95
C GLU A 23 4.65 -9.87 -21.19
N ARG A 24 4.88 -9.43 -19.94
CA ARG A 24 5.94 -9.98 -19.08
C ARG A 24 5.81 -11.48 -18.86
N PHE A 25 4.60 -11.98 -18.67
CA PHE A 25 4.34 -13.40 -18.49
C PHE A 25 4.63 -14.19 -19.77
N GLU A 26 4.19 -13.68 -20.92
CA GLU A 26 4.36 -14.31 -22.23
C GLU A 26 5.82 -14.27 -22.73
N SER A 27 6.54 -13.18 -22.43
CA SER A 27 7.95 -13.00 -22.79
C SER A 27 8.92 -13.53 -21.74
N PHE A 28 8.44 -14.28 -20.75
CA PHE A 28 9.28 -14.77 -19.67
C PHE A 28 10.30 -15.79 -20.18
N ASP A 29 11.58 -15.47 -20.03
CA ASP A 29 12.71 -16.37 -20.25
C ASP A 29 13.22 -16.83 -18.88
N ASP A 30 13.31 -18.15 -18.69
CA ASP A 30 13.76 -18.70 -17.42
C ASP A 30 15.27 -18.51 -17.19
N CYS A 31 16.04 -18.13 -18.22
CA CYS A 31 17.50 -17.95 -18.17
C CYS A 31 18.24 -19.09 -17.43
N GLY A 32 17.71 -20.32 -17.47
CA GLY A 32 18.26 -21.48 -16.75
C GLY A 32 18.07 -21.47 -15.23
N THR A 33 17.23 -20.58 -14.68
CA THR A 33 16.93 -20.48 -13.24
C THR A 33 15.90 -21.51 -12.77
N GLY A 34 15.16 -22.15 -13.70
CA GLY A 34 14.05 -23.06 -13.40
C GLY A 34 12.80 -22.36 -12.87
N ALA A 35 12.76 -21.02 -12.89
CA ALA A 35 11.59 -20.25 -12.52
C ALA A 35 10.45 -20.42 -13.54
N LYS A 36 9.20 -20.39 -13.05
CA LYS A 36 8.01 -20.43 -13.91
C LYS A 36 7.59 -19.01 -14.31
N PRO A 37 6.96 -18.81 -15.47
CA PRO A 37 6.36 -17.53 -15.85
C PRO A 37 5.40 -17.02 -14.77
N PHE A 38 5.41 -15.71 -14.54
CA PHE A 38 4.58 -15.05 -13.54
C PHE A 38 4.14 -13.66 -13.99
N HIS A 39 2.97 -13.22 -13.52
CA HIS A 39 2.47 -11.88 -13.79
C HIS A 39 3.10 -10.86 -12.83
N TYR A 40 3.10 -11.18 -11.53
CA TYR A 40 3.49 -10.25 -10.47
C TYR A 40 4.78 -10.70 -9.79
N GLY A 41 5.78 -9.80 -9.75
CA GLY A 41 7.01 -10.03 -8.97
C GLY A 41 6.87 -9.67 -7.49
N SER A 42 5.72 -9.10 -7.11
CA SER A 42 5.34 -8.76 -5.75
C SER A 42 4.07 -9.51 -5.36
N HIS A 43 3.84 -9.64 -4.05
CA HIS A 43 2.69 -10.32 -3.51
C HIS A 43 1.68 -9.31 -2.94
N TYR A 44 0.39 -9.64 -3.02
CA TYR A 44 -0.69 -8.78 -2.55
C TYR A 44 -0.77 -8.66 -1.02
N SER A 45 -0.15 -9.60 -0.30
CA SER A 45 -0.10 -9.63 1.16
C SER A 45 1.32 -9.97 1.62
N SER A 46 1.86 -9.16 2.53
CA SER A 46 3.16 -9.38 3.15
C SER A 46 3.22 -8.67 4.49
N ALA A 47 4.14 -9.08 5.38
CA ALA A 47 4.36 -8.37 6.64
C ALA A 47 4.70 -6.89 6.40
N GLY A 48 5.46 -6.57 5.34
CA GLY A 48 5.75 -5.20 4.96
C GLY A 48 4.49 -4.39 4.59
N ILE A 49 3.51 -5.00 3.92
CA ILE A 49 2.23 -4.35 3.59
C ILE A 49 1.40 -4.09 4.86
N VAL A 50 1.37 -5.04 5.79
CA VAL A 50 0.66 -4.87 7.07
C VAL A 50 1.31 -3.75 7.89
N LEU A 51 2.64 -3.76 8.03
CA LEU A 51 3.37 -2.72 8.74
C LEU A 51 3.23 -1.35 8.05
N TYR A 52 3.21 -1.31 6.71
CA TYR A 52 2.95 -0.09 5.96
C TYR A 52 1.61 0.54 6.34
N TYR A 53 0.52 -0.23 6.38
CA TYR A 53 -0.79 0.31 6.74
C TYR A 53 -0.90 0.63 8.24
N LEU A 54 -0.41 -0.26 9.10
CA LEU A 54 -0.67 -0.19 10.54
C LEU A 54 0.43 0.54 11.33
N MET A 55 1.40 1.19 10.67
CA MET A 55 2.54 1.89 11.27
C MET A 55 2.20 2.93 12.36
N ARG A 56 0.93 3.32 12.51
CA ARG A 56 0.45 4.26 13.55
C ARG A 56 -0.03 3.57 14.83
N LEU A 57 -0.21 2.25 14.82
CA LEU A 57 -0.68 1.43 15.93
C LEU A 57 0.46 0.59 16.52
N GLU A 58 0.54 0.51 17.85
CA GLU A 58 1.38 -0.52 18.49
C GLU A 58 0.70 -1.89 18.43
N PRO A 59 1.45 -3.00 18.29
CA PRO A 59 2.92 -3.10 18.24
C PRO A 59 3.54 -2.85 16.84
N PHE A 60 2.73 -2.52 15.83
CA PHE A 60 3.19 -2.39 14.44
C PHE A 60 4.14 -1.21 14.24
N THR A 61 3.97 -0.12 14.98
CA THR A 61 4.91 1.00 15.03
C THR A 61 6.32 0.50 15.38
N THR A 62 6.46 -0.25 16.49
CA THR A 62 7.73 -0.81 16.93
C THR A 62 8.35 -1.72 15.86
N GLU A 63 7.55 -2.60 15.26
CA GLU A 63 8.03 -3.52 14.24
C GLU A 63 8.37 -2.82 12.91
N ALA A 64 7.65 -1.77 12.52
CA ALA A 64 7.97 -0.95 11.34
C ALA A 64 9.32 -0.25 11.49
N ILE A 65 9.59 0.32 12.67
CA ILE A 65 10.88 0.95 13.01
C ILE A 65 12.00 -0.10 13.00
N ARG A 66 11.76 -1.28 13.57
CA ARG A 66 12.73 -2.38 13.60
C ARG A 66 13.08 -2.86 12.20
N LEU A 67 12.08 -3.05 11.34
CA LEU A 67 12.27 -3.47 9.94
C LEU A 67 13.16 -2.49 9.17
N GLN A 68 13.08 -1.20 9.50
CA GLN A 68 13.82 -0.11 8.83
C GLN A 68 15.12 0.30 9.56
N GLY A 69 15.64 -0.58 10.42
CA GLY A 69 16.96 -0.39 11.04
C GLY A 69 16.97 0.63 12.19
N GLY A 70 15.87 0.77 12.92
CA GLY A 70 15.79 1.58 14.15
C GLY A 70 15.21 2.98 13.97
N ARG A 71 14.65 3.29 12.79
CA ARG A 71 13.89 4.52 12.51
C ARG A 71 12.77 4.22 11.51
N PHE A 72 11.80 5.11 11.36
CA PHE A 72 10.86 5.00 10.23
C PHE A 72 11.58 5.11 8.88
N ASP A 73 10.91 4.61 7.83
CA ASP A 73 11.33 4.87 6.46
C ASP A 73 11.23 6.38 6.14
N VAL A 74 11.76 6.79 4.99
CA VAL A 74 11.59 8.15 4.48
C VAL A 74 10.10 8.47 4.31
N ALA A 75 9.74 9.68 4.67
CA ALA A 75 8.38 10.20 4.67
C ALA A 75 7.56 9.83 3.40
N ASP A 76 8.12 10.05 2.21
CA ASP A 76 7.44 9.82 0.94
C ASP A 76 7.09 8.34 0.65
N ARG A 77 7.67 7.40 1.40
CA ARG A 77 7.35 5.96 1.30
C ARG A 77 6.42 5.45 2.38
N LEU A 78 6.08 6.28 3.37
CA LEU A 78 5.16 5.90 4.43
C LEU A 78 3.71 6.00 3.95
N PHE A 79 2.81 5.34 4.67
CA PHE A 79 1.38 5.42 4.38
C PHE A 79 0.85 6.80 4.80
N ASP A 80 0.58 7.66 3.81
CA ASP A 80 0.07 9.02 4.03
C ASP A 80 -1.39 9.21 3.61
N SER A 81 -1.88 8.47 2.61
CA SER A 81 -3.13 8.81 1.92
C SER A 81 -3.82 7.59 1.34
N VAL A 82 -5.09 7.37 1.68
CA VAL A 82 -5.88 6.25 1.13
C VAL A 82 -6.00 6.36 -0.38
N GLY A 83 -6.25 7.58 -0.89
CA GLY A 83 -6.43 7.84 -2.31
C GLY A 83 -5.15 7.62 -3.10
N ASP A 84 -4.03 8.16 -2.61
CA ASP A 84 -2.74 8.06 -3.32
C ASP A 84 -2.19 6.64 -3.25
N THR A 85 -2.38 5.92 -2.13
CA THR A 85 -2.05 4.50 -2.05
C THR A 85 -2.85 3.69 -3.07
N PHE A 86 -4.16 3.92 -3.19
CA PHE A 86 -4.97 3.23 -4.20
C PHE A 86 -4.52 3.57 -5.63
N ALA A 87 -4.20 4.84 -5.92
CA ALA A 87 -3.66 5.24 -7.22
C ALA A 87 -2.32 4.55 -7.53
N SER A 88 -1.39 4.49 -6.57
CA SER A 88 -0.14 3.72 -6.69
C SER A 88 -0.41 2.26 -7.02
N CYS A 89 -1.38 1.64 -6.33
CA CYS A 89 -1.80 0.26 -6.59
C CYS A 89 -2.41 0.06 -7.98
N LEU A 90 -2.76 1.10 -8.73
CA LEU A 90 -3.27 1.02 -10.11
C LEU A 90 -2.21 1.34 -11.17
N GLU A 91 -1.16 2.08 -10.81
CA GLU A 91 -0.16 2.58 -11.75
C GLU A 91 1.18 1.83 -11.65
N ASN A 92 1.62 1.49 -10.43
CA ASN A 92 2.93 0.91 -10.19
C ASN A 92 2.94 -0.60 -10.50
N MET A 93 3.90 -1.04 -11.32
CA MET A 93 4.04 -2.46 -11.74
C MET A 93 4.51 -3.37 -10.60
N SER A 94 5.10 -2.80 -9.56
CA SER A 94 5.56 -3.54 -8.37
C SER A 94 4.54 -3.47 -7.23
N ASP A 95 3.43 -2.76 -7.39
CA ASP A 95 2.44 -2.56 -6.33
C ASP A 95 1.10 -3.22 -6.67
N VAL A 96 0.89 -4.40 -6.08
CA VAL A 96 -0.34 -5.19 -6.21
C VAL A 96 -0.95 -5.50 -4.83
N LYS A 97 -0.61 -4.70 -3.82
CA LYS A 97 -1.10 -4.87 -2.44
C LYS A 97 -2.62 -4.82 -2.39
N GLU A 98 -3.21 -5.71 -1.62
CA GLU A 98 -4.63 -5.69 -1.27
C GLU A 98 -4.82 -5.03 0.10
N LEU A 99 -6.07 -4.78 0.47
CA LEU A 99 -6.42 -4.20 1.78
C LEU A 99 -6.21 -5.20 2.93
N VAL A 100 -6.07 -4.66 4.13
CA VAL A 100 -6.08 -5.42 5.40
C VAL A 100 -7.44 -5.26 6.10
N PRO A 101 -7.85 -6.19 7.00
CA PRO A 101 -9.16 -6.16 7.65
C PRO A 101 -9.49 -4.85 8.39
N GLU A 102 -8.46 -4.18 8.93
CA GLU A 102 -8.58 -2.95 9.72
C GLU A 102 -9.27 -1.81 8.95
N PHE A 103 -9.19 -1.81 7.61
CA PHE A 103 -9.92 -0.87 6.75
C PHE A 103 -11.44 -0.92 6.92
N PHE A 104 -11.99 -1.97 7.53
CA PHE A 104 -13.43 -2.20 7.65
C PHE A 104 -13.94 -2.20 9.09
N HIS A 105 -13.06 -2.05 10.10
CA HIS A 105 -13.50 -2.05 11.50
C HIS A 105 -12.60 -1.30 12.49
N CYS A 106 -11.48 -0.74 12.06
CA CYS A 106 -10.52 -0.07 12.95
C CYS A 106 -10.18 1.32 12.39
N PRO A 107 -10.79 2.41 12.87
CA PRO A 107 -10.45 3.75 12.41
C PRO A 107 -9.08 4.24 12.92
N ASP A 108 -8.56 3.66 14.00
CA ASP A 108 -7.38 4.18 14.68
C ASP A 108 -6.08 4.04 13.88
N PHE A 109 -5.96 3.09 12.93
CA PHE A 109 -4.74 3.00 12.10
C PHE A 109 -4.57 4.20 11.16
N LEU A 110 -5.63 4.97 10.93
CA LEU A 110 -5.61 6.20 10.12
C LEU A 110 -5.22 7.43 10.96
N ARG A 111 -5.13 7.31 12.29
CA ARG A 111 -4.85 8.41 13.21
C ARG A 111 -3.44 8.31 13.78
N ASN A 112 -2.72 9.42 13.80
CA ASN A 112 -1.45 9.54 14.52
C ASN A 112 -1.71 9.92 16.00
N GLY A 113 -2.53 9.13 16.69
CA GLY A 113 -2.91 9.38 18.09
C GLY A 113 -1.72 9.40 19.05
N ASN A 114 -0.67 8.65 18.71
CA ASN A 114 0.59 8.56 19.47
C ASN A 114 1.57 9.71 19.17
N ARG A 115 1.21 10.66 18.29
CA ARG A 115 2.06 11.81 17.90
C ARG A 115 3.45 11.39 17.44
N LEU A 116 3.51 10.32 16.65
CA LEU A 116 4.73 9.78 16.07
C LEU A 116 5.39 10.81 15.17
N ASN A 117 6.72 10.89 15.22
CA ASN A 117 7.49 11.69 14.26
C ASN A 117 7.70 10.89 12.97
N LEU A 118 6.78 11.07 12.03
CA LEU A 118 6.76 10.38 10.74
C LEU A 118 7.61 11.10 9.66
N GLY A 119 8.25 12.21 10.02
CA GLY A 119 9.07 13.00 9.11
C GLY A 119 8.28 13.95 8.21
N VAL A 120 8.99 14.51 7.23
CA VAL A 120 8.48 15.52 6.29
C VAL A 120 8.76 15.03 4.88
N MET A 121 7.72 15.01 4.04
CA MET A 121 7.83 14.64 2.63
C MET A 121 8.69 15.64 1.86
N GLN A 122 9.17 15.26 0.67
CA GLN A 122 9.92 16.18 -0.20
C GLN A 122 9.12 17.43 -0.59
N SER A 123 7.79 17.34 -0.57
CA SER A 123 6.87 18.46 -0.77
C SER A 123 6.89 19.49 0.37
N GLY A 124 7.58 19.20 1.49
CA GLY A 124 7.60 20.02 2.70
C GLY A 124 6.43 19.74 3.66
N VAL A 125 5.56 18.80 3.34
CA VAL A 125 4.41 18.43 4.18
C VAL A 125 4.84 17.43 5.25
N ALA A 126 4.62 17.77 6.52
CA ALA A 126 4.82 16.85 7.63
C ALA A 126 3.74 15.77 7.67
N LEU A 127 4.14 14.52 7.92
CA LEU A 127 3.20 13.41 8.07
C LEU A 127 2.53 13.40 9.44
N GLY A 128 1.23 13.11 9.44
CA GLY A 128 0.40 12.99 10.64
C GLY A 128 -0.65 11.91 10.45
N ASP A 129 -1.92 12.26 10.65
CA ASP A 129 -3.06 11.41 10.29
C ASP A 129 -3.04 11.09 8.79
N ALA A 130 -3.55 9.92 8.42
CA ALA A 130 -3.70 9.54 7.03
C ALA A 130 -4.77 10.41 6.35
N LYS A 131 -4.47 10.90 5.15
CA LYS A 131 -5.38 11.67 4.32
C LYS A 131 -6.51 10.77 3.82
N LEU A 132 -7.73 11.22 4.09
CA LEU A 132 -8.95 10.51 3.75
C LEU A 132 -9.59 11.06 2.47
N PRO A 133 -10.41 10.26 1.78
CA PRO A 133 -11.22 10.77 0.68
C PRO A 133 -12.18 11.87 1.13
N ARG A 134 -12.54 12.78 0.22
CA ARG A 134 -13.40 13.95 0.51
C ARG A 134 -14.79 13.62 1.09
N TRP A 135 -15.26 12.40 0.95
CA TRP A 135 -16.55 11.97 1.46
C TRP A 135 -16.51 11.58 2.95
N ALA A 136 -15.34 11.30 3.51
CA ALA A 136 -15.16 11.00 4.93
C ALA A 136 -14.68 12.26 5.66
N ARG A 137 -15.41 12.69 6.69
CA ARG A 137 -15.02 13.80 7.56
C ARG A 137 -13.86 13.42 8.48
N ASP A 138 -13.84 12.16 8.92
CA ASP A 138 -12.87 11.61 9.85
C ASP A 138 -12.70 10.09 9.62
N ALA A 139 -11.80 9.47 10.40
CA ALA A 139 -11.51 8.06 10.27
C ALA A 139 -12.69 7.15 10.68
N ASP A 140 -13.57 7.58 11.59
CA ASP A 140 -14.74 6.79 11.98
C ASP A 140 -15.78 6.78 10.86
N GLU A 141 -15.97 7.90 10.14
CA GLU A 141 -16.86 7.92 8.98
C GLU A 141 -16.29 7.17 7.77
N PHE A 142 -14.96 7.08 7.67
CA PHE A 142 -14.32 6.30 6.61
C PHE A 142 -14.56 4.79 6.76
N VAL A 143 -14.54 4.28 7.99
CA VAL A 143 -14.64 2.85 8.33
C VAL A 143 -16.10 2.41 8.51
#